data_AF-A0A1G1C5N6-F1
#
_entry.id   AF-A0A1G1C5N6-F1
#
_cell.length_a   1.000
_cell.length_b   1.000
_cell.length_c   1.000
_cell.angle_alpha   90.00
_cell.angle_beta   90.00
_cell.angle_gamma   90.00
#
_symmetry.space_group_name_H-M   'P 1'
#
loop_
_entity.id
_entity.type
_entity.pdbx_description
1 polymer ?
#
loop_
_entity_poly.entity_id
_entity_poly.type
_entity_poly.pdbx_seq_one_letter_code
_entity_poly.pdbx_strand_id
1 'polypeptide(L)'
;MIQNRLVKVIIVIIGIGLIISLSRNIYRLFKAGDQVRGAQEYLKELEKEHQSLLEKKEYYQSEEFIEQEARNRLNMGKPEETVVILPPSVGESGESYLFSGSNLPNWQQWFKLFF
;
A
#
# COMPACT_ATOMS: atom_id res chain seq x y z
N MET A 1 20.47 -64.65 21.99
CA MET A 1 19.24 -63.94 21.53
C MET A 1 19.09 -62.53 22.09
N ILE A 2 19.45 -62.25 23.36
CA ILE A 2 19.25 -60.93 24.01
C ILE A 2 20.15 -59.82 23.43
N GLN A 3 21.39 -60.12 23.05
CA GLN A 3 22.32 -59.12 22.50
C GLN A 3 21.83 -58.52 21.17
N ASN A 4 21.28 -59.33 20.26
CA ASN A 4 20.74 -58.82 18.99
C ASN A 4 19.52 -57.92 19.18
N ARG A 5 18.74 -58.11 20.26
CA ARG A 5 17.62 -57.22 20.60
C ARG A 5 18.11 -55.88 21.14
N LEU A 6 19.14 -55.90 21.99
CA LEU A 6 19.78 -54.67 22.50
C LEU A 6 20.39 -53.82 21.39
N VAL A 7 21.12 -54.45 20.45
CA VAL A 7 21.72 -53.74 19.30
C VAL A 7 20.64 -53.07 18.43
N LYS A 8 19.53 -53.76 18.16
CA LYS A 8 18.40 -53.18 17.42
C LYS A 8 17.79 -51.98 18.14
N VAL A 9 17.63 -52.06 19.46
CA VAL A 9 17.09 -50.94 20.27
C VAL A 9 18.04 -49.74 20.24
N ILE A 10 19.35 -49.96 20.36
CA ILE A 10 20.35 -48.88 20.28
C ILE A 10 20.31 -48.20 18.90
N ILE A 11 20.23 -48.98 17.81
CA ILE A 11 20.11 -48.44 16.45
C ILE A 11 18.86 -47.58 16.30
N VAL A 12 17.72 -48.03 16.84
CA VAL A 12 16.46 -47.28 16.81
C VAL A 12 16.58 -45.96 17.59
N ILE A 13 17.20 -45.99 18.77
CA ILE A 13 17.43 -44.78 19.59
C ILE A 13 18.31 -43.78 18.84
N ILE A 14 19.39 -44.25 18.22
CA ILE A 14 20.28 -43.40 17.41
C ILE A 14 19.53 -42.84 16.21
N GLY A 15 18.72 -43.65 15.53
CA GLY A 15 17.90 -43.22 14.39
C GLY A 15 16.91 -42.13 14.79
N ILE A 16 16.22 -42.29 15.91
CA ILE A 16 15.31 -41.27 16.46
C ILE A 16 16.07 -39.98 16.80
N GLY A 17 17.25 -40.10 17.43
CA GLY A 17 18.10 -38.95 17.73
C GLY A 17 18.53 -38.17 16.49
N LEU A 18 18.89 -38.87 15.42
CA LEU A 18 19.24 -38.26 14.13
C LEU A 18 18.03 -37.58 13.48
N ILE A 19 16.85 -38.20 13.48
CA ILE A 19 15.62 -37.61 12.94
C ILE A 19 15.30 -36.30 13.66
N ILE A 20 15.41 -36.28 15.00
CA ILE A 20 15.14 -35.08 15.80
C ILE A 20 16.17 -33.99 15.50
N SER A 21 17.45 -34.32 15.39
CA SER A 21 18.50 -33.32 15.11
C SER A 21 18.37 -32.72 13.71
N LEU A 22 18.09 -33.55 12.70
CA LEU A 22 17.89 -33.13 11.31
C LEU A 22 16.63 -32.27 11.19
N SER A 23 15.53 -32.67 11.82
CA SER A 23 14.30 -31.87 11.85
C SER A 23 14.56 -30.50 12.48
N ARG A 24 15.29 -30.44 13.60
CA ARG A 24 15.61 -29.16 14.24
C ARG A 24 16.47 -28.26 13.35
N ASN A 25 17.42 -28.83 12.61
CA ASN A 25 18.23 -28.09 11.66
C ASN A 25 17.42 -27.58 10.47
N ILE A 26 16.51 -28.39 9.91
CA ILE A 26 15.66 -27.97 8.79
C ILE A 26 14.76 -26.80 9.21
N TYR A 27 14.17 -26.86 10.40
CA TYR A 27 13.34 -25.78 10.94
C TYR A 27 14.13 -24.48 11.12
N ARG A 28 15.38 -24.57 11.60
CA ARG A 28 16.26 -23.39 11.73
C ARG A 28 16.59 -22.79 10.37
N LEU A 29 16.86 -23.62 9.36
CA LEU A 29 17.16 -23.17 8.00
C LEU A 29 15.96 -22.47 7.36
N PHE A 30 14.76 -23.03 7.50
CA PHE A 30 13.52 -22.39 7.03
C PHE A 30 13.30 -21.04 7.72
N LYS A 31 13.45 -20.97 9.04
CA LYS A 31 13.27 -19.70 9.79
C LYS A 31 14.32 -18.65 9.43
N ALA A 32 15.54 -19.06 9.09
CA ALA A 32 16.58 -18.14 8.61
C ALA A 32 16.26 -17.64 7.20
N GLY A 33 15.81 -18.54 6.31
CA GLY A 33 15.40 -18.18 4.95
C GLY A 33 14.22 -17.19 4.94
N ASP A 34 13.24 -17.37 5.81
CA ASP A 34 12.09 -16.46 5.92
C ASP A 34 12.48 -15.06 6.39
N GLN A 35 13.40 -14.97 7.35
CA GLN A 35 13.92 -13.67 7.81
C GLN A 35 14.70 -12.94 6.71
N VAL A 36 15.51 -13.66 5.94
CA VAL A 36 16.25 -13.08 4.81
C VAL A 36 15.29 -12.62 3.72
N ARG A 37 14.27 -13.43 3.39
CA ARG A 37 13.27 -13.07 2.38
C ARG A 37 12.46 -11.84 2.78
N GLY A 38 11.99 -11.78 4.03
CA GLY A 38 11.27 -10.61 4.54
C GLY A 38 12.13 -9.34 4.54
N ALA A 39 13.40 -9.45 4.94
CA ALA A 39 14.33 -8.32 4.86
C ALA A 39 14.59 -7.86 3.42
N GLN A 40 14.71 -8.77 2.46
CA GLN A 40 14.88 -8.46 1.04
C GLN A 40 13.64 -7.79 0.44
N GLU A 41 12.44 -8.27 0.78
CA GLU A 41 11.17 -7.66 0.35
C GLU A 41 11.03 -6.24 0.90
N TYR A 42 11.33 -6.04 2.18
CA TYR A 42 11.30 -4.72 2.81
C TYR A 42 12.29 -3.75 2.16
N LEU A 43 13.53 -4.19 1.87
CA LEU A 43 14.51 -3.36 1.17
C LEU A 43 14.02 -2.95 -0.23
N LYS A 44 13.41 -3.89 -0.96
CA LYS A 44 12.88 -3.62 -2.30
C LYS A 44 11.72 -2.63 -2.28
N GLU A 45 10.85 -2.69 -1.27
CA GLU A 45 9.77 -1.73 -1.09
C GLU A 45 10.31 -0.33 -0.75
N LEU A 46 11.27 -0.27 0.18
CA LEU A 46 11.90 0.97 0.59
C LEU A 46 12.67 1.65 -0.56
N GLU A 47 13.34 0.87 -1.42
CA GLU A 47 14.05 1.40 -2.58
C GLU A 47 13.09 1.98 -3.62
N LYS A 48 11.95 1.34 -3.86
CA LYS A 48 10.88 1.89 -4.72
C LYS A 48 10.30 3.17 -4.15
N GLU A 49 10.01 3.20 -2.85
CA GLU A 49 9.50 4.39 -2.18
C GLU A 49 10.49 5.54 -2.32
N HIS A 50 11.77 5.28 -2.03
CA HIS A 50 12.84 6.25 -2.19
C HIS A 50 12.92 6.82 -3.61
N GLN A 51 12.83 5.96 -4.63
CA GLN A 51 12.84 6.39 -6.04
C GLN A 51 11.64 7.28 -6.36
N SER A 52 10.44 6.89 -5.92
CA SER A 52 9.22 7.71 -6.12
C SER A 52 9.28 9.07 -5.42
N LEU A 53 9.95 9.13 -4.26
CA LEU A 53 10.14 10.37 -3.52
C LEU A 53 11.15 11.29 -4.21
N LEU A 54 12.20 10.73 -4.82
CA LEU A 54 13.14 11.50 -5.62
C LEU A 54 12.48 12.10 -6.86
N GLU A 55 11.66 11.32 -7.59
CA GLU A 55 10.91 11.81 -8.74
C GLU A 55 9.97 12.96 -8.36
N LYS A 56 9.21 12.81 -7.25
CA LYS A 56 8.36 13.88 -6.73
C LYS A 56 9.15 15.11 -6.34
N LYS A 57 10.30 14.92 -5.69
CA LYS A 57 11.17 16.02 -5.29
C LYS A 57 11.66 16.79 -6.53
N GLU A 58 12.13 16.08 -7.55
CA GLU A 58 12.58 16.69 -8.79
C GLU A 58 11.45 17.46 -9.48
N TYR A 59 10.25 16.88 -9.55
CA TYR A 59 9.06 17.56 -10.07
C TYR A 59 8.74 18.85 -9.29
N TYR A 60 8.72 18.82 -7.96
CA TYR A 60 8.44 20.01 -7.17
C TYR A 60 9.55 21.07 -7.21
N GLN A 61 10.78 20.67 -7.53
CA GLN A 61 11.90 21.59 -7.75
C GLN A 61 11.96 22.14 -9.18
N SER A 62 11.18 21.58 -10.11
CA SER A 62 11.15 22.03 -11.49
C SER A 62 10.63 23.47 -11.60
N GLU A 63 11.15 24.21 -12.57
CA GLU A 63 10.70 25.58 -12.84
C GLU A 63 9.22 25.62 -13.23
N GLU A 64 8.71 24.59 -13.91
CA GLU A 64 7.30 24.47 -14.29
C GLU A 64 6.39 24.42 -13.07
N PHE A 65 6.72 23.62 -12.07
CA PHE A 65 5.94 23.55 -10.83
C PHE A 65 6.01 24.86 -10.04
N ILE A 66 7.20 25.46 -9.96
CA ILE A 66 7.41 26.75 -9.26
C ILE A 66 6.61 27.87 -9.94
N GLU A 67 6.64 27.95 -11.27
CA GLU A 67 5.89 28.91 -12.06
C GLU A 67 4.38 28.70 -11.86
N GLN A 68 3.91 27.45 -11.95
CA GLN A 68 2.51 27.12 -11.78
C GLN A 68 2.01 27.49 -10.38
N GLU A 69 2.78 27.17 -9.34
CA GLU A 69 2.41 27.51 -7.96
C GLU A 69 2.44 29.02 -7.75
N ALA A 70 3.46 29.74 -8.24
CA ALA A 70 3.51 31.20 -8.17
C ALA A 70 2.31 31.85 -8.86
N ARG A 71 1.95 31.37 -10.05
CA ARG A 71 0.77 31.81 -10.80
C ARG A 71 -0.53 31.57 -10.05
N ASN A 72 -0.72 30.37 -9.51
CA ASN A 72 -1.89 30.01 -8.71
C ASN A 72 -2.02 30.92 -7.48
N ARG A 73 -0.92 31.18 -6.77
CA ARG A 73 -0.87 32.03 -5.58
C ARG A 73 -1.16 33.50 -5.88
N LEU A 74 -0.79 33.96 -7.07
CA LEU A 74 -1.02 35.33 -7.53
C LEU A 74 -2.34 35.47 -8.33
N ASN A 75 -3.14 34.41 -8.45
CA ASN A 75 -4.34 34.36 -9.30
C ASN A 75 -4.07 34.77 -10.76
N MET A 76 -2.87 34.47 -11.28
CA MET A 76 -2.44 34.83 -12.63
C MET A 76 -2.61 33.65 -13.60
N GLY A 77 -3.54 33.77 -14.55
CA GLY A 77 -3.77 32.82 -15.65
C GLY A 77 -2.70 32.92 -16.75
N LYS A 78 -2.36 31.80 -17.41
CA LYS A 78 -1.72 31.83 -18.75
C LYS A 78 -2.77 32.29 -19.77
N PRO A 79 -2.38 32.81 -20.95
CA PRO A 79 -3.33 33.27 -21.98
C PRO A 79 -4.34 32.19 -22.39
N GLU A 80 -3.93 30.92 -22.31
CA GLU A 80 -4.71 29.73 -22.63
C GLU A 80 -5.58 29.23 -21.44
N GLU A 81 -5.46 29.83 -20.24
CA GLU A 81 -6.14 29.39 -19.02
C GLU A 81 -7.24 30.37 -18.59
N THR A 82 -8.42 29.85 -18.25
CA THR A 82 -9.54 30.66 -17.72
C THR A 82 -9.49 30.70 -16.19
N VAL A 83 -9.21 31.89 -15.63
CA VAL A 83 -9.26 32.11 -14.17
C VAL A 83 -10.72 32.26 -13.75
N VAL A 84 -11.24 31.30 -12.98
CA VAL A 84 -12.61 31.35 -12.42
C VAL A 84 -12.56 31.94 -11.02
N ILE A 85 -13.15 33.13 -10.84
CA ILE A 85 -13.33 33.76 -9.52
C ILE A 85 -14.75 33.43 -9.05
N LEU A 86 -14.86 32.60 -8.00
CA LEU A 86 -16.15 32.30 -7.41
C LEU A 86 -16.59 33.49 -6.52
N PRO A 87 -17.84 33.99 -6.66
CA PRO A 87 -18.35 35.01 -5.76
C PRO A 87 -18.37 34.50 -4.31
N PRO A 88 -18.20 35.38 -3.30
CA PRO A 88 -18.17 34.97 -1.89
C PRO A 88 -19.47 34.28 -1.45
N SER A 89 -20.58 34.53 -2.15
CA SER A 89 -21.85 33.85 -1.94
C SER A 89 -21.86 32.39 -2.39
N VAL A 90 -20.85 31.88 -3.11
CA VAL A 90 -20.80 30.44 -3.49
C VAL A 90 -20.45 29.55 -2.28
N GLY A 91 -19.90 30.12 -1.21
CA GLY A 91 -19.72 29.42 0.06
C GLY A 91 -21.00 29.32 0.92
N GLU A 92 -21.94 30.25 0.76
CA GLU A 92 -23.24 30.25 1.46
C GLU A 92 -24.40 29.77 0.57
N SER A 93 -24.22 29.79 -0.75
CA SER A 93 -25.01 29.05 -1.73
C SER A 93 -24.35 27.72 -2.09
N GLY A 94 -23.61 27.15 -1.15
CA GLY A 94 -23.91 25.77 -0.84
C GLY A 94 -25.37 25.77 -0.39
N GLU A 95 -26.31 25.70 -1.34
CA GLU A 95 -27.43 24.83 -1.09
C GLU A 95 -26.77 23.51 -0.72
N SER A 96 -26.55 23.32 0.58
CA SER A 96 -26.62 22.03 1.19
C SER A 96 -28.01 21.60 0.78
N TYR A 97 -28.10 20.98 -0.40
CA TYR A 97 -29.12 20.02 -0.68
C TYR A 97 -28.87 19.02 0.45
N LEU A 98 -29.49 19.29 1.60
CA LEU A 98 -29.76 18.30 2.59
C LEU A 98 -30.38 17.22 1.73
N PHE A 99 -29.60 16.18 1.46
CA PHE A 99 -30.11 14.97 0.87
C PHE A 99 -31.04 14.45 1.98
N SER A 100 -32.24 15.02 2.07
CA SER A 100 -33.34 14.48 2.83
C SER A 100 -33.53 13.14 2.16
N GLY A 101 -32.91 12.11 2.75
CA GLY A 101 -32.79 10.79 2.19
C GLY A 101 -34.15 10.41 1.64
N SER A 102 -34.32 10.54 0.33
CA SER A 102 -35.60 10.23 -0.26
C SER A 102 -35.72 8.73 -0.11
N ASN A 103 -36.81 8.26 0.49
CA ASN A 103 -37.05 6.84 0.77
C ASN A 103 -37.31 6.04 -0.53
N LEU A 104 -36.91 6.60 -1.67
CA LEU A 104 -37.17 6.13 -3.03
C LEU A 104 -35.88 5.51 -3.58
N PRO A 105 -35.97 4.32 -4.20
CA PRO A 105 -34.84 3.69 -4.87
C PRO A 105 -34.21 4.62 -5.92
N ASN A 106 -32.88 4.55 -6.04
CA ASN A 106 -32.08 5.45 -6.89
C ASN A 106 -32.63 5.59 -8.33
N TRP A 107 -33.10 4.51 -8.96
CA TRP A 107 -33.61 4.54 -10.35
C TRP A 107 -34.82 5.46 -10.55
N GLN A 108 -35.70 5.60 -9.55
CA GLN A 108 -36.87 6.47 -9.64
C GLN A 108 -36.47 7.95 -9.54
N GLN A 109 -35.43 8.25 -8.78
CA GLN A 109 -34.88 9.59 -8.68
C GLN A 109 -34.29 10.02 -10.04
N TRP A 110 -33.55 9.13 -10.70
CA TRP A 110 -33.03 9.38 -12.04
C TRP A 110 -34.15 9.56 -13.08
N PHE A 111 -35.20 8.74 -13.07
CA PHE A 111 -36.27 8.89 -14.05
C PHE A 111 -36.95 10.27 -13.96
N LYS A 112 -37.26 10.74 -12.74
CA LYS A 112 -37.88 12.06 -12.52
C LYS A 112 -37.00 13.24 -12.94
N LEU A 113 -35.68 13.08 -12.89
CA LEU A 113 -34.75 14.17 -13.25
C LEU A 113 -34.62 14.33 -14.76
N PHE A 114 -34.78 13.26 -15.52
CA PHE A 114 -34.47 13.23 -16.95
C PHE A 114 -35.71 13.09 -17.85
N PHE A 115 -36.90 12.91 -17.28
CA PHE A 115 -38.18 12.80 -18.00
C PHE A 115 -39.28 13.56 -17.26
#